data_AF-A0A3S4BXV3-F1
#
_entry.id   AF-A0A3S4BXV3-F1
#
_cell.length_a   1.000
_cell.length_b   1.000
_cell.length_c   1.000
_cell.angle_alpha   90.00
_cell.angle_beta   90.00
_cell.angle_gamma   90.00
#
_symmetry.space_group_name_H-M   'P 1'
#
loop_
_entity.id
_entity.type
_entity.pdbx_description
1 polymer ?
#
loop_
_entity_poly.entity_id
_entity_poly.type
_entity_poly.pdbx_seq_one_letter_code
_entity_poly.pdbx_strand_id
1 'polypeptide(L)' 'MTPSDDSPVRRPHCVVCGARMQYARSVPRLGANPALVSYECKRCGHVVTRPEDDAPRPD' A
#
# COMPACT_ATOMS: atom_id res chain seq x y z
N MET A 1 -24.92 -9.25 -10.87
CA MET A 1 -24.25 -8.10 -10.24
C MET A 1 -23.33 -8.66 -9.17
N THR A 2 -22.07 -8.90 -9.51
CA THR A 2 -21.05 -9.32 -8.55
C THR A 2 -20.81 -8.16 -7.58
N PRO A 3 -20.78 -8.37 -6.25
CA PRO A 3 -20.33 -7.33 -5.36
C PRO A 3 -18.88 -7.05 -5.75
N SER A 4 -18.61 -5.81 -6.15
CA SER A 4 -17.26 -5.29 -6.21
C SER A 4 -16.63 -5.62 -4.86
N ASP A 5 -15.71 -6.57 -4.85
CA ASP A 5 -14.85 -6.85 -3.71
C ASP A 5 -13.97 -5.61 -3.55
N ASP A 6 -14.56 -4.59 -2.92
CA ASP A 6 -13.88 -3.44 -2.33
C ASP A 6 -13.11 -3.98 -1.13
N SER A 7 -12.16 -4.90 -1.36
CA SER A 7 -11.19 -5.25 -0.36
C SER A 7 -10.40 -3.98 -0.11
N PRO A 8 -10.60 -3.29 1.03
CA PRO A 8 -9.97 -2.01 1.24
C PRO A 8 -8.49 -2.31 1.34
N VAL A 9 -7.71 -1.90 0.34
CA VAL A 9 -6.25 -1.98 0.35
C VAL A 9 -5.80 -1.55 1.75
N ARG A 10 -5.34 -2.50 2.57
CA ARG A 10 -5.09 -2.26 4.00
C ARG A 10 -3.95 -1.26 4.10
N ARG A 11 -4.31 0.03 4.21
CA ARG A 11 -3.34 1.11 4.34
C ARG A 11 -2.55 0.90 5.63
N PRO A 12 -1.21 0.93 5.58
CA PRO A 12 -0.40 0.67 6.75
C PRO A 12 -0.55 1.80 7.79
N HIS A 13 -0.24 1.46 9.03
CA HIS A 13 -0.02 2.45 10.08
C HIS A 13 1.45 2.88 10.08
N CYS A 14 1.69 4.15 10.38
CA CYS A 14 3.04 4.68 10.49
C CYS A 14 3.74 4.08 11.70
N VAL A 15 4.88 3.44 11.50
CA VAL A 15 5.68 2.84 12.58
C VAL A 15 6.26 3.88 13.56
N VAL A 16 6.30 5.15 13.17
CA VAL A 16 6.86 6.24 13.99
C VAL A 16 5.82 6.85 14.93
N CYS A 17 4.62 7.16 14.42
CA CYS A 17 3.61 7.92 15.18
C CYS A 17 2.24 7.22 15.27
N GLY A 18 2.11 6.01 14.73
CA GLY A 18 0.89 5.20 14.74
C GLY A 18 -0.22 5.68 13.80
N ALA A 19 -0.09 6.86 13.16
CA ALA A 19 -1.14 7.39 12.30
C ALA A 19 -1.31 6.58 11.01
N ARG A 20 -2.56 6.47 10.51
CA ARG A 20 -2.86 5.78 9.26
C ARG A 20 -2.20 6.51 8.08
N MET A 21 -1.46 5.76 7.27
CA MET A 21 -0.73 6.32 6.12
C MET A 21 -1.65 6.47 4.91
N GLN A 22 -1.28 7.38 4.02
CA GLN A 22 -2.01 7.68 2.79
C GLN A 22 -1.20 7.22 1.58
N TYR A 23 -1.89 6.77 0.53
CA TYR A 23 -1.23 6.45 -0.73
C TYR A 23 -0.50 7.70 -1.25
N ALA A 24 0.76 7.53 -1.63
CA ALA A 24 1.56 8.59 -2.22
C ALA A 24 1.76 8.37 -3.72
N ARG A 25 2.22 7.17 -4.10
CA ARG A 25 2.50 6.81 -5.49
C ARG A 25 2.65 5.31 -5.67
N SER A 26 2.56 4.85 -6.91
CA SER A 26 2.93 3.51 -7.34
C SER A 26 4.07 3.58 -8.35
N VAL A 27 4.89 2.54 -8.35
CA VAL A 27 5.90 2.28 -9.38
C VAL A 27 5.42 1.03 -10.12
N PRO A 28 5.15 1.12 -11.43
CA PRO A 28 4.68 -0.04 -12.19
C PRO A 28 5.76 -1.12 -12.26
N ARG A 29 5.33 -2.36 -12.50
CA ARG A 29 6.23 -3.51 -12.70
C ARG A 29 7.21 -3.22 -13.84
N LEU A 30 8.48 -3.55 -13.66
CA LEU A 30 9.51 -3.41 -14.69
C LEU A 30 10.28 -4.72 -14.88
N GLY A 31 9.91 -5.49 -15.91
CA GLY A 31 10.46 -6.82 -16.17
C GLY A 31 10.23 -7.76 -14.99
N ALA A 32 11.32 -8.23 -14.38
CA ALA A 32 11.29 -9.09 -13.20
C ALA A 32 11.02 -8.32 -11.88
N ASN A 33 11.15 -6.99 -11.88
CA ASN A 33 10.92 -6.19 -10.67
C ASN A 33 9.42 -6.04 -10.39
N PRO A 34 8.94 -6.33 -9.16
CA PRO A 34 7.52 -6.21 -8.82
C PRO A 34 7.04 -4.76 -8.86
N ALA A 35 5.72 -4.59 -9.01
CA ALA A 35 5.10 -3.28 -8.79
C ALA A 35 5.23 -2.89 -7.31
N LEU A 36 5.54 -1.62 -7.06
CA LEU A 36 5.70 -1.08 -5.71
C LEU A 36 4.66 -0.01 -5.43
N VAL A 37 4.26 0.10 -4.18
CA VAL A 37 3.36 1.14 -3.69
C VAL A 37 4.02 1.83 -2.50
N SER A 38 4.07 3.16 -2.56
CA SER A 38 4.54 4.01 -1.46
C SER A 38 3.36 4.63 -0.73
N TYR A 39 3.42 4.60 0.61
CA TYR A 39 2.51 5.29 1.50
C TYR A 39 3.28 6.33 2.32
N GLU A 40 2.65 7.48 2.56
CA GLU A 40 3.21 8.58 3.33
C GLU A 40 2.33 8.86 4.55
N CYS A 41 2.97 9.07 5.70
CA CYS A 41 2.32 9.59 6.89
C CYS A 41 2.25 11.12 6.83
N LYS A 42 1.06 11.67 6.60
CA LYS A 42 0.86 13.13 6.57
C LYS A 42 1.05 13.86 7.91
N ARG A 43 1.23 13.13 9.02
CA ARG A 43 1.54 13.74 10.33
C ARG A 43 3.03 13.95 10.58
N CYS A 44 3.88 12.98 10.22
CA CYS A 44 5.31 13.04 10.52
C CYS A 44 6.22 12.97 9.27
N GLY A 45 5.64 12.81 8.07
CA GLY A 45 6.38 12.73 6.81
C GLY A 45 7.04 11.38 6.53
N HIS A 46 6.89 10.38 7.41
CA HIS A 46 7.49 9.06 7.18
C HIS A 46 6.88 8.35 5.97
N VAL A 47 7.72 7.72 5.15
CA VAL A 47 7.32 7.02 3.91
C VAL A 47 7.72 5.55 3.98
N VAL A 48 6.79 4.67 3.59
CA VAL A 48 7.02 3.22 3.46
C VAL A 48 6.72 2.81 2.03
N THR A 49 7.57 1.97 1.43
CA THR A 49 7.35 1.39 0.10
C THR A 49 7.32 -0.13 0.22
N ARG A 50 6.31 -0.77 -0.36
CA ARG A 50 6.15 -2.24 -0.35
C ARG A 50 5.63 -2.75 -1.69
N PRO A 51 5.80 -4.05 -2.01
CA PRO A 51 5.18 -4.65 -3.19
C PRO A 51 3.67 -4.53 -3.15
N GLU A 52 3.03 -4.34 -4.32
CA GLU A 52 1.57 -4.29 -4.42
C GLU A 52 0.92 -5.66 -4.13
N ASP A 53 1.62 -6.75 -4.45
CA ASP A 53 1.18 -8.14 -4.26
C ASP A 53 1.20 -8.62 -2.79
N ASP A 54 1.58 -7.76 -1.84
CA ASP A 54 1.50 -8.03 -0.39
C ASP A 54 0.06 -7.90 0.16
N ALA A 55 -0.95 -7.96 -0.73
CA ALA A 55 -2.32 -8.23 -0.31
C ALA A 55 -2.45 -9.74 -0.07
N PRO A 56 -3.01 -10.20 1.05
CA PRO A 56 -3.18 -11.63 1.29
C PRO A 56 -4.00 -12.21 0.14
N ARG A 57 -3.40 -13.11 -0.64
CA ARG A 57 -4.14 -13.88 -1.63
C ARG A 57 -5.10 -14.78 -0.85
N PRO A 58 -6.42 -14.74 -1.11
CA PRO A 58 -7.30 -15.79 -0.61
C PRO A 58 -6.89 -17.11 -1.30
N ASP A 59 -6.64 -18.14 -0.50
CA ASP A 59 -6.40 -19.53 -0.91
C ASP A 59 -7.67 -20.16 -1.51
#